data_AF-A0A455AGR1-F1
#
_entry.id   AF-A0A455AGR1-F1
#
_cell.length_a   1.000
_cell.length_b   1.000
_cell.length_c   1.000
_cell.angle_alpha   90.00
_cell.angle_beta   90.00
_cell.angle_gamma   90.00
#
_symmetry.space_group_name_H-M   'P 1'
#
loop_
_entity.id
_entity.type
_entity.pdbx_description
1 polymer ?
#
loop_
_entity_poly.entity_id
_entity_poly.type
_entity_poly.pdbx_seq_one_letter_code
_entity_poly.pdbx_strand_id
1 'polypeptide(L)'
;MDALVEDDICILNHEKAHRRDTVTPVSIYSGDESVASHFVLVTAYEDIKKRLKDSEKENSFLKKRIRVLEEKLIGARKDEETSSVGREQVNKAYHAYREVCIDRDNLKSKLDKMNKDNSESLKVLNEQLQSKEVELLQLRTEVETQQVIRNLNPPSSNWEVEKLSCDLKIHGLEQELELMRKECRDLKIELQKAKHTVVLEDKFAFSLIHLSQITETDLKVEETLEITCFIADEIESERLRNLRVEVSISGRQSEEQRSPKTKHFK
;
A
#
# COMPACT_ATOMS: atom_id res chain seq x y z
N MET A 1 -27.95 46.79 70.04
CA MET A 1 -28.84 47.22 71.14
C MET A 1 -28.73 48.73 71.18
N ASP A 2 -29.61 49.42 70.46
CA ASP A 2 -29.62 50.88 70.38
C ASP A 2 -30.36 51.44 71.58
N ALA A 3 -29.67 52.26 72.37
CA ALA A 3 -30.23 53.01 73.48
C ALA A 3 -30.71 54.37 72.97
N LEU A 4 -31.98 54.45 72.61
CA LEU A 4 -32.71 55.71 72.52
C LEU A 4 -33.06 56.15 73.94
N VAL A 5 -32.22 57.00 74.53
CA VAL A 5 -32.57 57.74 75.76
C VAL A 5 -33.36 58.97 75.31
N GLU A 6 -34.67 58.90 75.46
CA GLU A 6 -35.58 60.05 75.30
C GLU A 6 -35.34 61.05 76.45
N ASP A 7 -34.93 62.25 76.06
CA ASP A 7 -34.62 63.38 76.94
C ASP A 7 -35.91 64.19 77.17
N ASP A 8 -36.81 63.67 78.02
CA ASP A 8 -38.08 64.31 78.35
C ASP A 8 -37.89 65.51 79.29
N ILE A 9 -38.03 66.71 78.75
CA ILE A 9 -38.02 67.96 79.52
C ILE A 9 -39.41 68.18 80.15
N CYS A 10 -39.53 67.88 81.46
CA CYS A 10 -40.74 68.19 82.22
C CYS A 10 -40.93 69.70 82.42
N ILE A 11 -41.91 70.29 81.73
CA ILE A 11 -42.32 71.69 81.92
C ILE A 11 -43.08 71.81 83.26
N LEU A 12 -42.49 72.50 84.24
CA LEU A 12 -43.13 72.80 85.53
C LEU A 12 -44.30 73.79 85.34
N ASN A 13 -45.52 73.39 85.72
CA ASN A 13 -46.69 74.26 85.73
C ASN A 13 -46.52 75.41 86.76
N HIS A 14 -46.68 76.65 86.30
CA HIS A 14 -46.44 77.90 87.00
C HIS A 14 -47.63 78.37 87.86
N GLU A 15 -48.62 77.50 88.09
CA GLU A 15 -49.87 77.83 88.78
C GLU A 15 -49.71 78.21 90.26
N LYS A 16 -48.51 78.05 90.84
CA LYS A 16 -48.23 78.44 92.24
C LYS A 16 -47.27 79.62 92.41
N ALA A 17 -46.93 80.34 91.33
CA ALA A 17 -45.97 81.45 91.36
C ALA A 17 -46.61 82.84 91.18
N HIS A 18 -47.77 83.09 91.80
CA HIS A 18 -48.25 84.47 91.97
C HIS A 18 -48.80 84.72 93.38
N ARG A 19 -47.88 84.78 94.34
CA ARG A 19 -48.07 85.52 95.59
C ARG A 19 -46.93 86.53 95.68
N ARG A 20 -47.12 87.69 95.06
CA ARG A 20 -46.44 88.90 95.49
C ARG A 20 -47.46 90.02 95.50
N ASP A 21 -47.70 90.48 96.72
CA ASP A 21 -48.51 91.63 97.05
C ASP A 21 -48.14 92.81 96.17
N THR A 22 -49.15 93.35 95.49
CA THR A 22 -49.12 94.63 94.82
C THR A 22 -49.07 95.73 95.89
N VAL A 23 -47.96 95.85 96.62
CA VAL A 23 -47.66 97.07 97.38
C VAL A 23 -46.93 97.99 96.43
N THR A 24 -47.72 98.77 95.69
CA THR A 24 -47.26 99.98 95.02
C THR A 24 -46.62 100.88 96.09
N PRO A 25 -45.30 101.14 96.09
CA PRO A 25 -44.77 102.20 96.92
C PRO A 25 -45.19 103.51 96.26
N VAL A 26 -46.19 104.15 96.84
CA VAL A 26 -46.52 105.54 96.55
C VAL A 26 -45.27 106.36 96.86
N SER A 27 -44.67 106.95 95.83
CA SER A 27 -43.54 107.87 95.94
C SER A 27 -44.00 109.12 96.70
N ILE A 28 -43.64 109.17 97.97
CA ILE A 28 -43.58 110.40 98.75
C ILE A 28 -42.09 110.63 98.96
N TYR A 29 -41.55 111.67 98.29
CA TYR A 29 -40.37 112.49 98.62
C TYR A 29 -39.44 112.80 97.41
N SER A 30 -39.18 114.10 97.26
CA SER A 30 -38.20 114.86 96.44
C SER A 30 -38.15 114.77 94.91
N GLY A 31 -38.39 115.91 94.26
CA GLY A 31 -38.19 116.13 92.83
C GLY A 31 -36.72 116.05 92.35
N ASP A 32 -35.75 115.93 93.26
CA ASP A 32 -34.33 115.74 92.92
C ASP A 32 -33.97 114.24 92.74
N GLU A 33 -34.61 113.34 93.49
CA GLU A 33 -34.52 111.87 93.25
C GLU A 33 -35.11 111.48 91.89
N SER A 34 -36.13 112.19 91.41
CA SER A 34 -36.73 111.95 90.09
C SER A 34 -35.75 112.28 88.95
N VAL A 35 -34.96 113.35 89.09
CA VAL A 35 -33.93 113.74 88.12
C VAL A 35 -32.70 112.82 88.20
N ALA A 36 -32.27 112.45 89.42
CA ALA A 36 -31.19 111.48 89.62
C ALA A 36 -31.57 110.07 89.08
N SER A 37 -32.79 109.61 89.34
CA SER A 37 -33.34 108.36 88.81
C SER A 37 -33.48 108.39 87.29
N HIS A 38 -33.92 109.52 86.72
CA HIS A 38 -33.97 109.71 85.27
C HIS A 38 -32.57 109.65 84.63
N PHE A 39 -31.58 110.33 85.22
CA PHE A 39 -30.20 110.31 84.73
C PHE A 39 -29.59 108.90 84.77
N VAL A 40 -29.84 108.14 85.84
CA VAL A 40 -29.43 106.73 85.95
C VAL A 40 -30.07 105.87 84.86
N LEU A 41 -31.37 106.04 84.60
CA LEU A 41 -32.09 105.30 83.55
C LEU A 41 -31.58 105.63 82.14
N VAL A 42 -31.32 106.91 81.84
CA VAL A 42 -30.78 107.34 80.55
C VAL A 42 -29.38 106.77 80.33
N THR A 43 -28.51 106.85 81.34
CA THR A 43 -27.16 106.28 81.29
C THR A 43 -27.19 104.76 81.09
N ALA A 44 -28.07 104.05 81.82
CA ALA A 44 -28.25 102.61 81.68
C ALA A 44 -28.80 102.24 80.29
N TYR A 45 -29.74 103.02 79.75
CA TYR A 45 -30.27 102.81 78.40
C TYR A 45 -29.19 102.99 77.33
N GLU A 46 -28.36 104.03 77.44
CA GLU A 46 -27.25 104.29 76.53
C GLU A 46 -26.18 103.18 76.59
N ASP A 47 -25.83 102.70 77.79
CA ASP A 47 -24.92 101.57 77.96
C ASP A 47 -25.48 100.28 77.36
N ILE A 48 -26.73 99.93 77.65
CA ILE A 48 -27.42 98.76 77.08
C ILE A 48 -27.46 98.85 75.56
N LYS A 49 -27.80 100.03 75.01
CA LYS A 49 -27.84 100.27 73.56
C LYS A 49 -26.46 100.08 72.92
N LYS A 50 -25.39 100.56 73.58
CA LYS A 50 -24.01 100.37 73.12
C LYS A 50 -23.62 98.89 73.15
N ARG A 51 -23.85 98.21 74.27
CA ARG A 51 -23.58 96.77 74.45
C ARG A 51 -24.33 95.91 73.44
N LEU A 52 -25.59 96.24 73.15
CA LEU A 52 -26.39 95.55 72.14
C LEU A 52 -25.76 95.69 70.75
N LYS A 53 -25.40 96.92 70.36
CA LYS A 53 -24.78 97.18 69.05
C LYS A 53 -23.42 96.49 68.90
N ASP A 54 -22.63 96.42 69.98
CA ASP A 54 -21.34 95.73 69.96
C ASP A 54 -21.54 94.20 69.88
N SER A 55 -22.55 93.65 70.58
CA SER A 55 -22.94 92.23 70.47
C SER A 55 -23.45 91.86 69.08
N GLU A 56 -24.23 92.72 68.42
CA GLU A 56 -24.69 92.51 67.04
C GLU A 56 -23.53 92.41 66.04
N LYS A 57 -22.51 93.27 66.19
CA LYS A 57 -21.29 93.23 65.36
C LYS A 57 -20.50 91.95 65.61
N GLU A 58 -20.31 91.57 66.87
CA GLU A 58 -19.62 90.33 67.24
C GLU A 58 -20.37 89.11 66.69
N ASN A 59 -21.70 89.07 66.80
CA ASN A 59 -22.52 87.99 66.26
C ASN A 59 -22.38 87.87 64.73
N SER A 60 -22.36 89.01 64.02
CA SER A 60 -22.09 89.02 62.57
C SER A 60 -20.70 88.48 62.24
N PHE A 61 -19.68 88.86 63.01
CA PHE A 61 -18.32 88.35 62.85
C PHE A 61 -18.25 86.84 63.11
N LEU A 62 -18.87 86.35 64.18
CA LEU A 62 -18.92 84.93 64.51
C LEU A 62 -19.63 84.13 63.41
N LYS A 63 -20.76 84.62 62.87
CA LYS A 63 -21.45 83.99 61.73
C LYS A 63 -20.56 83.85 60.50
N LYS A 64 -19.77 84.88 60.18
CA LYS A 64 -18.80 84.81 59.07
C LYS A 64 -17.70 83.78 59.36
N ARG A 65 -17.18 83.76 60.59
CA ARG A 65 -16.13 82.82 60.99
C ARG A 65 -16.61 81.37 61.02
N ILE A 66 -17.84 81.12 61.48
CA ILE A 66 -18.48 79.79 61.43
C ILE A 66 -18.55 79.31 59.98
N ARG A 67 -19.06 80.13 59.06
CA ARG A 67 -19.13 79.78 57.63
C ARG A 67 -17.77 79.40 57.05
N VAL A 68 -16.73 80.18 57.35
CA VAL A 68 -15.35 79.88 56.89
C VAL A 68 -14.83 78.58 57.48
N LEU A 69 -15.13 78.29 58.75
CA LEU A 69 -14.70 77.05 59.40
C LEU A 69 -15.43 75.83 58.84
N GLU A 70 -16.73 75.95 58.55
CA GLU A 70 -17.53 74.90 57.90
C GLU A 70 -16.98 74.59 56.50
N GLU A 71 -16.70 75.63 55.69
CA GLU A 71 -16.12 75.46 54.36
C GLU A 71 -14.74 74.77 54.41
N LYS A 72 -13.89 75.17 55.36
CA LYS A 72 -12.59 74.51 55.59
C LYS A 72 -12.73 73.05 56.00
N LEU A 73 -13.70 72.73 56.86
CA LEU A 73 -13.94 71.36 57.31
C LEU A 73 -14.42 70.47 56.17
N ILE A 74 -15.31 70.98 55.32
CA ILE A 74 -15.79 70.27 54.12
C ILE A 74 -14.63 70.05 53.13
N GLY A 75 -13.80 71.08 52.89
CA GLY A 75 -12.62 70.97 52.05
C GLY A 75 -11.64 69.90 52.56
N ALA A 76 -11.31 69.92 53.85
CA ALA A 76 -10.39 68.96 54.45
C ALA A 76 -10.88 67.51 54.33
N ARG A 77 -12.18 67.25 54.56
CA ARG A 77 -12.76 65.90 54.38
C ARG A 77 -12.63 65.41 52.94
N LYS A 78 -12.86 66.28 51.95
CA LYS A 78 -12.77 65.92 50.53
C LYS A 78 -11.35 65.59 50.10
N ASP A 79 -10.36 66.33 50.60
CA ASP A 79 -8.95 66.07 50.31
C ASP A 79 -8.47 64.75 50.95
N GLU A 80 -8.95 64.42 52.15
CA GLU A 80 -8.64 63.15 52.82
C GLU A 80 -9.25 61.95 52.09
N GLU A 81 -10.50 62.05 51.63
CA GLU A 81 -11.20 61.02 50.86
C GLU A 81 -10.57 60.80 49.47
N THR A 82 -10.14 61.86 48.80
CA THR A 82 -9.43 61.71 47.50
C THR A 82 -8.03 61.12 47.67
N SER A 83 -7.35 61.42 48.78
CA SER A 83 -6.06 60.84 49.14
C SER A 83 -6.18 59.33 49.47
N SER A 84 -7.23 58.92 50.19
CA SER A 84 -7.46 57.51 50.53
C SER A 84 -7.78 56.66 49.31
N VAL A 85 -8.60 57.17 48.38
CA VAL A 85 -8.94 56.49 47.12
C VAL A 85 -7.69 56.21 46.28
N GLY A 86 -6.75 57.16 46.20
CA GLY A 86 -5.48 56.95 45.50
C GLY A 86 -4.66 55.81 46.11
N ARG A 87 -4.60 55.73 47.43
CA ARG A 87 -3.88 54.66 48.15
C ARG A 87 -4.53 53.29 47.92
N GLU A 88 -5.85 53.20 47.96
CA GLU A 88 -6.59 51.96 47.70
C GLU A 88 -6.41 51.46 46.27
N GLN A 89 -6.43 52.37 45.29
CA GLN A 89 -6.18 52.04 43.89
C GLN A 89 -4.77 51.46 43.69
N VAL A 90 -3.76 52.07 44.31
CA VAL A 90 -2.37 51.57 44.25
C VAL A 90 -2.27 50.19 44.90
N ASN A 91 -2.87 49.98 46.07
CA ASN A 91 -2.89 48.66 46.72
C ASN A 91 -3.57 47.61 45.84
N LYS A 92 -4.71 47.95 45.20
CA LYS A 92 -5.42 47.05 44.28
C LYS A 92 -4.56 46.69 43.06
N ALA A 93 -3.87 47.67 42.48
CA ALA A 93 -2.95 47.45 41.36
C ALA A 93 -1.76 46.56 41.78
N TYR A 94 -1.21 46.77 42.98
CA TYR A 94 -0.14 45.95 43.53
C TYR A 94 -0.57 44.49 43.73
N HIS A 95 -1.76 44.26 44.29
CA HIS A 95 -2.30 42.90 44.43
C HIS A 95 -2.51 42.24 43.07
N ALA A 96 -3.11 42.94 42.10
CA ALA A 96 -3.30 42.40 40.75
C ALA A 96 -1.96 42.02 40.10
N TYR A 97 -0.94 42.88 40.20
CA TYR A 97 0.40 42.59 39.69
C TYR A 97 1.05 41.38 40.36
N ARG A 98 0.90 41.26 41.69
CA ARG A 98 1.42 40.13 42.46
C ARG A 98 0.80 38.81 42.02
N GLU A 99 -0.52 38.76 41.86
CA GLU A 99 -1.22 37.56 41.40
C GLU A 99 -0.78 37.18 39.98
N VAL A 100 -0.64 38.15 39.08
CA VAL A 100 -0.11 37.90 37.72
C VAL A 100 1.32 37.34 37.74
N CYS A 101 2.17 37.80 38.66
CA CYS A 101 3.53 37.24 38.80
C CYS A 101 3.50 35.78 39.25
N ILE A 102 2.62 35.45 40.20
CA ILE A 102 2.44 34.08 40.67
C ILE A 102 1.96 33.19 39.53
N ASP A 103 0.96 33.64 38.76
CA ASP A 103 0.44 32.90 37.61
C ASP A 103 1.49 32.71 36.53
N ARG A 104 2.30 33.75 36.23
CA ARG A 104 3.43 33.65 35.30
C ARG A 104 4.41 32.58 35.74
N ASP A 105 4.80 32.57 37.02
CA ASP A 105 5.78 31.62 37.54
C ASP A 105 5.22 30.18 37.55
N ASN A 106 3.93 30.02 37.87
CA ASN A 106 3.21 28.74 37.77
C ASN A 106 3.16 28.23 36.32
N LEU A 107 2.83 29.11 35.35
CA LEU A 107 2.80 28.76 33.94
C LEU A 107 4.19 28.41 33.42
N LYS A 108 5.23 29.15 33.84
CA LYS A 108 6.62 28.84 33.52
C LYS A 108 7.03 27.46 34.03
N SER A 109 6.72 27.15 35.28
CA SER A 109 6.98 25.82 35.86
C SER A 109 6.25 24.69 35.10
N LYS A 110 4.98 24.90 34.73
CA LYS A 110 4.22 23.95 33.89
C LYS A 110 4.85 23.75 32.52
N LEU A 111 5.32 24.83 31.88
CA LEU A 111 5.99 24.77 30.59
C LEU A 111 7.32 24.01 30.67
N ASP A 112 8.13 24.30 31.68
CA ASP A 112 9.41 23.63 31.91
C ASP A 112 9.21 22.13 32.17
N LYS A 113 8.19 21.78 32.97
CA LYS A 113 7.79 20.38 33.18
C LYS A 113 7.37 19.69 31.88
N MET A 114 6.49 20.31 31.10
CA MET A 114 6.03 19.74 29.82
C MET A 114 7.19 19.55 28.83
N ASN A 115 8.10 20.52 28.74
CA ASN A 115 9.30 20.40 27.91
C ASN A 115 10.19 19.24 28.36
N LYS A 116 10.35 19.07 29.68
CA LYS A 116 11.11 17.96 30.26
C LYS A 116 10.46 16.61 29.92
N ASP A 117 9.17 16.45 30.20
CA ASP A 117 8.42 15.23 29.92
C ASP A 117 8.42 14.90 28.41
N ASN A 118 8.32 15.93 27.54
CA ASN A 118 8.41 15.77 26.09
C ASN A 118 9.81 15.32 25.64
N SER A 119 10.87 15.90 26.20
CA SER A 119 12.25 15.49 25.89
C SER A 119 12.54 14.05 26.33
N GLU A 120 11.99 13.62 27.46
CA GLU A 120 12.11 12.25 27.96
C GLU A 120 11.32 11.26 27.09
N SER A 121 10.10 11.63 26.71
CA SER A 121 9.26 10.83 25.81
C SER A 121 9.92 10.63 24.44
N LEU A 122 10.50 11.70 23.87
CA LEU A 122 11.26 11.62 22.62
C LEU A 122 12.49 10.72 22.76
N LYS A 123 13.22 10.81 23.89
CA LYS A 123 14.37 9.95 24.16
C LYS A 123 13.97 8.48 24.20
N VAL A 124 12.91 8.13 24.92
CA VAL A 124 12.40 6.74 25.00
C VAL A 124 11.95 6.23 23.63
N LEU A 125 11.23 7.04 22.85
CA LEU A 125 10.81 6.65 21.51
C LEU A 125 12.00 6.40 20.59
N ASN A 126 13.05 7.22 20.68
CA ASN A 126 14.28 7.02 19.92
C ASN A 126 15.03 5.75 20.35
N GLU A 127 15.10 5.45 21.65
CA GLU A 127 15.67 4.19 22.15
C GLU A 127 14.88 2.96 21.64
N GLN A 128 13.55 3.03 21.62
CA GLN A 128 12.70 1.99 21.05
C GLN A 128 12.93 1.80 19.55
N LEU A 129 13.06 2.89 18.81
CA LEU A 129 13.36 2.85 17.38
C LEU A 129 14.71 2.16 17.13
N GLN A 130 15.76 2.58 17.84
CA GLN A 130 17.10 1.98 17.74
C GLN A 130 17.08 0.48 18.10
N SER A 131 16.34 0.10 19.16
CA SER A 131 16.18 -1.30 19.52
C SER A 131 15.53 -2.11 18.39
N LYS A 132 14.53 -1.55 17.69
CA LYS A 132 13.86 -2.21 16.57
C LYS A 132 14.72 -2.28 15.32
N GLU A 133 15.53 -1.27 15.05
CA GLU A 133 16.53 -1.29 13.96
C GLU A 133 17.54 -2.43 14.17
N VAL A 134 18.03 -2.61 15.40
CA VAL A 134 18.95 -3.71 15.74
C VAL A 134 18.27 -5.07 15.61
N GLU A 135 17.05 -5.23 16.10
CA GLU A 135 16.26 -6.47 15.97
C GLU A 135 16.05 -6.84 14.49
N LEU A 136 15.72 -5.86 13.64
CA LEU A 136 15.57 -6.08 12.19
C LEU A 136 16.88 -6.50 11.52
N LEU A 137 18.01 -5.90 11.91
CA LEU A 137 19.33 -6.30 11.41
C LEU A 137 19.71 -7.72 11.84
N GLN A 138 19.37 -8.12 13.08
CA GLN A 138 19.56 -9.48 13.56
C GLN A 138 18.70 -10.47 12.77
N LEU A 139 17.42 -10.18 12.57
CA LEU A 139 16.52 -11.03 11.79
C LEU A 139 16.96 -11.16 10.33
N ARG A 140 17.44 -10.08 9.70
CA ARG A 140 18.03 -10.14 8.36
C ARG A 140 19.23 -11.07 8.30
N THR A 141 20.16 -10.92 9.25
CA THR A 141 21.34 -11.78 9.37
C THR A 141 20.97 -13.25 9.59
N GLU A 142 19.96 -13.51 10.42
CA GLU A 142 19.44 -14.87 10.68
C GLU A 142 18.85 -15.48 9.40
N VAL A 143 18.03 -14.73 8.65
CA VAL A 143 17.47 -15.19 7.37
C VAL A 143 18.56 -15.46 6.35
N GLU A 144 19.55 -14.58 6.23
CA GLU A 144 20.69 -14.76 5.31
C GLU A 144 21.52 -15.99 5.69
N THR A 145 21.80 -16.18 6.98
CA THR A 145 22.52 -17.34 7.50
C THR A 145 21.73 -18.63 7.23
N GLN A 146 20.43 -18.65 7.51
CA GLN A 146 19.55 -19.79 7.21
C GLN A 146 19.53 -20.09 5.70
N GLN A 147 19.51 -19.06 4.86
CA GLN A 147 19.56 -19.24 3.41
C GLN A 147 20.88 -19.87 2.95
N VAL A 148 22.02 -19.41 3.47
CA VAL A 148 23.34 -20.00 3.18
C VAL A 148 23.40 -21.45 3.66
N ILE A 149 22.94 -21.74 4.88
CA ILE A 149 22.89 -23.11 5.41
C ILE A 149 22.03 -24.02 4.51
N ARG A 150 20.86 -23.55 4.07
CA ARG A 150 19.98 -24.29 3.16
C ARG A 150 20.64 -24.54 1.79
N ASN A 151 21.43 -23.59 1.29
CA ASN A 151 22.15 -23.75 0.03
C ASN A 151 23.30 -24.76 0.16
N LEU A 152 23.99 -24.79 1.31
CA LEU A 152 25.09 -25.72 1.57
C LEU A 152 24.58 -27.14 1.91
N ASN A 153 23.43 -27.24 2.56
CA ASN A 153 22.74 -28.49 2.86
C ASN A 153 21.34 -28.48 2.22
N PRO A 154 21.25 -28.77 0.90
CA PRO A 154 19.96 -28.91 0.24
C PRO A 154 19.12 -29.92 1.02
N PRO A 155 17.84 -29.62 1.32
CA PRO A 155 16.93 -30.58 1.92
C PRO A 155 16.99 -31.88 1.12
N SER A 156 17.02 -33.04 1.80
CA SER A 156 17.16 -34.33 1.12
C SER A 156 16.07 -34.58 0.07
N SER A 157 14.89 -33.99 0.27
CA SER A 157 13.80 -34.03 -0.69
C SER A 157 14.11 -33.36 -2.02
N ASN A 158 15.01 -32.38 -2.08
CA ASN A 158 15.30 -31.66 -3.33
C ASN A 158 16.12 -32.52 -4.29
N TRP A 159 17.17 -33.19 -3.79
CA TRP A 159 17.97 -34.09 -4.62
C TRP A 159 17.18 -35.33 -5.05
N GLU A 160 16.26 -35.80 -4.20
CA GLU A 160 15.44 -36.97 -4.49
C GLU A 160 14.42 -36.68 -5.60
N VAL A 161 13.82 -35.49 -5.60
CA VAL A 161 12.93 -35.02 -6.68
C VAL A 161 13.69 -34.80 -7.99
N GLU A 162 14.85 -34.13 -7.95
CA GLU A 162 15.68 -33.93 -9.15
C GLU A 162 16.18 -35.25 -9.73
N LYS A 163 16.57 -36.20 -8.87
CA LYS A 163 16.97 -37.54 -9.28
C LYS A 163 15.83 -38.29 -9.97
N LEU A 164 14.64 -38.34 -9.35
CA LEU A 164 13.46 -38.97 -9.96
C LEU A 164 13.06 -38.32 -11.29
N SER A 165 13.21 -37.00 -11.41
CA SER A 165 12.98 -36.29 -12.67
C SER A 165 13.97 -36.70 -13.76
N CYS A 166 15.26 -36.86 -13.42
CA CYS A 166 16.28 -37.36 -14.33
C CYS A 166 16.02 -38.80 -14.73
N ASP A 167 15.70 -39.69 -13.78
CA ASP A 167 15.40 -41.10 -14.03
C ASP A 167 14.21 -41.27 -14.99
N LEU A 168 13.15 -40.47 -14.80
CA LEU A 168 12.00 -40.46 -15.71
C LEU A 168 12.39 -40.02 -17.13
N LYS A 169 13.27 -39.02 -17.24
CA LYS A 169 13.74 -38.52 -18.54
C LYS A 169 14.64 -39.53 -19.25
N ILE A 170 15.50 -40.23 -18.52
CA ILE A 170 16.32 -41.33 -19.05
C ILE A 170 15.42 -42.43 -19.59
N HIS A 171 14.43 -42.89 -18.81
CA HIS A 171 13.50 -43.92 -19.25
C HIS A 171 12.72 -43.51 -20.52
N GLY A 172 12.28 -42.24 -20.61
CA GLY A 172 11.64 -41.72 -21.81
C GLY A 172 12.55 -41.79 -23.04
N LEU A 173 13.81 -41.38 -22.91
CA LEU A 173 14.79 -41.45 -23.98
C LEU A 173 15.15 -42.90 -24.38
N GLU A 174 15.22 -43.81 -23.40
CA GLU A 174 15.43 -45.24 -23.65
C GLU A 174 14.27 -45.84 -24.46
N GLN A 175 13.04 -45.45 -24.15
CA GLN A 175 11.85 -45.88 -24.88
C GLN A 175 11.85 -45.37 -26.33
N GLU A 176 12.17 -44.09 -26.55
CA GLU A 176 12.30 -43.51 -27.89
C GLU A 176 13.41 -44.21 -28.70
N LEU A 177 14.55 -44.51 -28.07
CA LEU A 177 15.64 -45.26 -28.69
C LEU A 177 15.22 -46.66 -29.11
N GLU A 178 14.46 -47.38 -28.28
CA GLU A 178 14.01 -48.73 -28.63
C GLU A 178 12.97 -48.71 -29.76
N LEU A 179 12.08 -47.71 -29.79
CA LEU A 179 11.18 -47.48 -30.92
C LEU A 179 11.96 -47.21 -32.21
N MET A 180 12.92 -46.30 -32.17
CA MET A 180 13.77 -45.98 -33.32
C MET A 180 14.56 -47.20 -33.81
N ARG A 181 15.10 -48.00 -32.89
CA ARG A 181 15.77 -49.26 -33.24
C ARG A 181 14.82 -50.25 -33.91
N LYS A 182 13.59 -50.36 -33.42
CA LYS A 182 12.58 -51.22 -34.03
C LYS A 182 12.25 -50.75 -35.44
N GLU A 183 11.99 -49.47 -35.64
CA GLU A 183 11.74 -48.89 -36.96
C GLU A 183 12.91 -49.13 -37.92
N CYS A 184 14.15 -48.97 -37.45
CA CYS A 184 15.34 -49.27 -38.25
C CYS A 184 15.44 -50.77 -38.62
N ARG A 185 15.07 -51.67 -37.70
CA ARG A 185 15.01 -53.13 -37.99
C ARG A 185 13.92 -53.43 -39.02
N ASP A 186 12.74 -52.85 -38.86
CA ASP A 186 11.59 -53.07 -39.74
C ASP A 186 11.90 -52.55 -41.17
N LEU A 187 12.42 -51.34 -41.29
CA LEU A 187 12.89 -50.76 -42.56
C LEU A 187 13.99 -51.62 -43.22
N LYS A 188 14.91 -52.17 -42.43
CA LYS A 188 15.95 -53.07 -42.95
C LYS A 188 15.37 -54.38 -43.49
N ILE A 189 14.35 -54.94 -42.82
CA ILE A 189 13.64 -56.12 -43.29
C ILE A 189 12.89 -55.82 -44.59
N GLU A 190 12.17 -54.70 -44.66
CA GLU A 190 11.49 -54.26 -45.89
C GLU A 190 12.47 -54.05 -47.05
N LEU A 191 13.60 -53.39 -46.80
CA LEU A 191 14.65 -53.22 -47.80
C LEU A 191 15.18 -54.56 -48.30
N GLN A 192 15.38 -55.53 -47.41
CA GLN A 192 15.81 -56.88 -47.81
C GLN A 192 14.73 -57.58 -48.64
N LYS A 193 13.46 -57.50 -48.24
CA LYS A 193 12.33 -58.05 -49.03
C LYS A 193 12.29 -57.44 -50.43
N ALA A 194 12.35 -56.12 -50.53
CA ALA A 194 12.36 -55.39 -51.81
C ALA A 194 13.48 -55.88 -52.74
N LYS A 195 14.69 -56.12 -52.21
CA LYS A 195 15.81 -56.69 -52.99
C LYS A 195 15.52 -58.10 -53.52
N HIS A 196 14.85 -58.96 -52.76
CA HIS A 196 14.54 -60.32 -53.21
C HIS A 196 13.42 -60.35 -54.27
N THR A 197 12.44 -59.44 -54.17
CA THR A 197 11.41 -59.27 -55.21
C THR A 197 12.00 -58.76 -56.53
N VAL A 198 12.96 -57.83 -56.50
CA VAL A 198 13.66 -57.36 -57.72
C VAL A 198 14.44 -58.50 -58.41
N VAL A 199 15.08 -59.39 -57.64
CA VAL A 199 15.80 -60.55 -58.20
C VAL A 199 14.85 -61.61 -58.79
N LEU A 200 13.62 -61.72 -58.27
CA LEU A 200 12.60 -62.62 -58.82
C LEU A 200 12.03 -62.07 -60.13
N GLU A 201 11.76 -60.76 -60.21
CA GLU A 201 11.29 -60.11 -61.44
C GLU A 201 12.31 -60.22 -62.58
N ASP A 202 13.62 -60.06 -62.30
CA ASP A 202 14.68 -60.26 -63.29
C ASP A 202 14.77 -61.72 -63.81
N LYS A 203 14.53 -62.71 -62.93
CA LYS A 203 14.52 -64.14 -63.33
C LYS A 203 13.30 -64.51 -64.16
N PHE A 204 12.13 -63.93 -63.87
CA PHE A 204 10.92 -64.11 -64.68
C PHE A 204 11.08 -63.47 -66.06
N ALA A 205 11.71 -62.29 -66.15
CA ALA A 205 12.02 -61.65 -67.43
C ALA A 205 12.96 -62.50 -68.30
N PHE A 206 13.98 -63.14 -67.69
CA PHE A 206 14.90 -64.03 -68.40
C PHE A 206 14.21 -65.30 -68.94
N SER A 207 13.27 -65.85 -68.17
CA SER A 207 12.48 -67.02 -68.56
C SER A 207 11.55 -66.74 -69.75
N LEU A 208 10.88 -65.57 -69.76
CA LEU A 208 10.00 -65.18 -70.88
C LEU A 208 10.76 -65.03 -72.21
N ILE A 209 11.97 -64.47 -72.17
CA ILE A 209 12.83 -64.31 -73.35
C ILE A 209 13.25 -65.67 -73.91
N HIS A 210 13.59 -66.63 -73.04
CA HIS A 210 14.00 -67.97 -73.46
C HIS A 210 12.83 -68.75 -74.09
N LEU A 211 11.60 -68.58 -73.58
CA LEU A 211 10.43 -69.26 -74.12
C LEU A 211 10.03 -68.73 -75.51
N SER A 212 10.17 -67.41 -75.75
CA SER A 212 9.91 -66.84 -77.08
C SER A 212 10.92 -67.32 -78.13
N GLN A 213 12.19 -67.51 -77.73
CA GLN A 213 13.23 -68.01 -78.62
C GLN A 213 13.01 -69.48 -79.03
N ILE A 214 12.47 -70.32 -78.13
CA ILE A 214 12.15 -71.73 -78.44
C ILE A 214 11.00 -71.84 -79.45
N THR A 215 9.94 -71.04 -79.31
CA THR A 215 8.81 -71.09 -80.25
C THR A 215 9.20 -70.68 -81.67
N GLU A 216 10.20 -69.80 -81.81
CA GLU A 216 10.66 -69.35 -83.12
C GLU A 216 11.54 -70.39 -83.84
N THR A 217 12.18 -71.29 -83.08
CA THR A 217 12.97 -72.40 -83.65
C THR A 217 12.11 -73.56 -84.14
N ASP A 218 10.98 -73.86 -83.47
CA ASP A 218 10.10 -74.97 -83.86
C ASP A 218 9.40 -74.71 -85.21
N LEU A 219 8.95 -73.47 -85.46
CA LEU A 219 8.35 -73.07 -86.75
C LEU A 219 9.32 -73.23 -87.93
N LYS A 220 10.63 -72.99 -87.72
CA LYS A 220 11.65 -73.15 -88.77
C LYS A 220 11.93 -74.60 -89.10
N VAL A 221 11.82 -75.51 -88.12
CA VAL A 221 12.05 -76.94 -88.34
C VAL A 221 10.92 -77.55 -89.16
N GLU A 222 9.67 -77.14 -88.91
CA GLU A 222 8.51 -77.63 -89.64
C GLU A 222 8.57 -77.26 -91.13
N GLU A 223 8.95 -76.02 -91.44
CA GLU A 223 9.14 -75.52 -92.82
C GLU A 223 10.25 -76.29 -93.56
N THR A 224 11.33 -76.66 -92.86
CA THR A 224 12.40 -77.49 -93.47
C THR A 224 11.98 -78.93 -93.75
N LEU A 225 11.15 -79.53 -92.90
CA LEU A 225 10.65 -80.90 -93.10
C LEU A 225 9.72 -80.99 -94.33
N GLU A 226 8.88 -79.98 -94.55
CA GLU A 226 7.97 -79.93 -95.69
C GLU A 226 8.72 -79.88 -97.03
N ILE A 227 9.78 -79.07 -97.11
CA ILE A 227 10.64 -78.98 -98.30
C ILE A 227 11.38 -80.30 -98.56
N THR A 228 11.82 -80.99 -97.52
CA THR A 228 12.60 -82.23 -97.65
C THR A 228 11.74 -83.38 -98.20
N CYS A 229 10.48 -83.48 -97.79
CA CYS A 229 9.54 -84.47 -98.32
C CYS A 229 9.23 -84.23 -99.81
N PHE A 230 9.08 -82.98 -100.23
CA PHE A 230 8.80 -82.66 -101.63
C PHE A 230 9.93 -83.11 -102.56
N ILE A 231 11.19 -82.94 -102.14
CA ILE A 231 12.36 -83.39 -102.92
C ILE A 231 12.43 -84.92 -103.01
N ALA A 232 12.03 -85.64 -101.95
CA ALA A 232 12.07 -87.10 -101.93
C ALA A 232 11.10 -87.74 -102.96
N ASP A 233 9.90 -87.19 -103.09
CA ASP A 233 8.87 -87.69 -104.03
C ASP A 233 9.27 -87.48 -105.51
N GLU A 234 9.96 -86.37 -105.82
CA GLU A 234 10.46 -86.07 -107.17
C GLU A 234 11.54 -87.08 -107.60
N ILE A 235 12.47 -87.41 -106.68
CA ILE A 235 13.54 -88.38 -106.94
C ILE A 235 12.97 -89.78 -107.18
N GLU A 236 11.93 -90.18 -106.43
CA GLU A 236 11.31 -91.50 -106.59
C GLU A 236 10.56 -91.63 -107.93
N SER A 237 9.92 -90.55 -108.38
CA SER A 237 9.24 -90.47 -109.68
C SER A 237 10.22 -90.57 -110.86
N GLU A 238 11.41 -89.97 -110.75
CA GLU A 238 12.47 -90.04 -111.77
C GLU A 238 12.99 -91.49 -111.94
N ARG A 239 13.12 -92.22 -110.83
CA ARG A 239 13.64 -93.59 -110.80
C ARG A 239 12.72 -94.58 -111.50
N LEU A 240 11.40 -94.40 -111.35
CA LEU A 240 10.39 -95.24 -112.02
C LEU A 240 10.33 -95.03 -113.53
N ARG A 241 10.65 -93.83 -114.03
CA ARG A 241 10.75 -93.58 -115.49
C ARG A 241 11.93 -94.34 -116.13
N ASN A 242 13.06 -94.40 -115.44
CA ASN A 242 14.27 -95.06 -115.96
C ASN A 242 14.15 -96.59 -116.05
N LEU A 243 13.43 -97.24 -115.12
CA LEU A 243 13.23 -98.70 -115.18
C LEU A 243 12.34 -99.15 -116.36
N ARG A 244 11.47 -98.28 -116.88
CA ARG A 244 10.57 -98.64 -117.99
C ARG A 244 11.30 -98.74 -119.35
N VAL A 245 12.45 -98.09 -119.48
CA VAL A 245 13.22 -98.03 -120.73
C VAL A 245 14.12 -99.26 -120.91
N GLU A 246 14.66 -99.83 -119.84
CA GLU A 246 15.58 -101.00 -119.92
C GLU A 246 14.88 -102.33 -120.26
N VAL A 247 13.58 -102.48 -119.97
CA VAL A 247 12.83 -103.73 -120.19
C VAL A 247 12.56 -104.04 -121.68
N SER A 248 12.78 -103.09 -122.60
CA SER A 248 12.42 -103.26 -124.02
C SER A 248 13.55 -103.77 -124.93
N ILE A 249 14.80 -103.94 -124.46
CA ILE A 249 15.99 -104.10 -125.34
C ILE A 249 16.64 -105.52 -125.28
N SER A 250 16.36 -106.37 -124.29
CA SER A 250 17.11 -107.64 -124.09
C SER A 250 16.46 -108.94 -124.65
N GLY A 251 15.43 -108.84 -125.49
CA GLY A 251 14.74 -110.01 -126.08
C GLY A 251 15.12 -110.31 -127.54
N ARG A 252 16.35 -110.78 -127.82
CA ARG A 252 16.75 -111.42 -129.11
C ARG A 252 18.21 -111.93 -129.04
N GLN A 253 18.44 -113.23 -128.82
CA GLN A 253 19.40 -114.10 -129.53
C GLN A 253 19.64 -115.42 -128.76
N SER A 254 19.50 -116.52 -129.49
CA SER A 254 19.56 -117.93 -129.10
C SER A 254 20.70 -118.65 -129.86
N GLU A 255 21.06 -119.86 -129.43
CA GLU A 255 21.64 -120.99 -130.22
C GLU A 255 23.15 -120.97 -130.63
N GLU A 256 23.93 -121.98 -130.19
CA GLU A 256 24.37 -123.14 -131.01
C GLU A 256 25.63 -123.87 -130.44
N GLN A 257 25.66 -125.21 -130.56
CA GLN A 257 26.62 -126.19 -130.00
C GLN A 257 27.68 -126.66 -131.03
N ARG A 258 28.87 -127.16 -130.60
CA ARG A 258 29.53 -128.46 -131.00
C ARG A 258 31.08 -128.53 -130.87
N SER A 259 31.57 -129.45 -130.00
CA SER A 259 32.54 -130.58 -130.25
C SER A 259 34.01 -130.34 -130.77
N PRO A 260 34.93 -131.36 -130.85
CA PRO A 260 35.40 -132.36 -129.87
C PRO A 260 36.93 -132.76 -129.98
N LYS A 261 37.42 -133.64 -129.06
CA LYS A 261 38.56 -134.61 -129.20
C LYS A 261 40.00 -134.01 -129.43
N THR A 262 41.16 -134.54 -129.03
CA THR A 262 41.66 -135.87 -128.60
C THR A 262 43.09 -135.74 -128.02
N LYS A 263 43.45 -136.60 -127.04
CA LYS A 263 44.72 -137.36 -126.81
C LYS A 263 46.05 -136.93 -127.46
N HIS A 264 47.13 -136.88 -126.66
CA HIS A 264 48.39 -137.66 -126.72
C HIS A 264 49.45 -137.03 -125.76
N PHE A 265 49.96 -137.75 -124.74
CA PHE A 265 51.20 -138.56 -124.68
C PHE A 265 52.47 -137.78 -124.29
N LYS A 266 53.11 -138.26 -123.21
CA LYS A 266 54.43 -137.94 -122.63
C LYS A 266 54.67 -136.55 -122.06
#